data_AF-A0A672G2L0-F1
#
_entry.id   AF-A0A672G2L0-F1
#
_cell.length_a   1.000
_cell.length_b   1.000
_cell.length_c   1.000
_cell.angle_alpha   90.00
_cell.angle_beta   90.00
_cell.angle_gamma   90.00
#
_symmetry.space_group_name_H-M   'P 1'
#
loop_
_entity.id
_entity.type
_entity.pdbx_description
1 polymer ?
#
loop_
_entity_poly.entity_id
_entity_poly.type
_entity_poly.pdbx_seq_one_letter_code
_entity_poly.pdbx_strand_id
1 'polypeptide(L)'
;MNCPIILFTQENTTKFTNSESCSSSLYVITAVEGSCVVIPCQTQPHSRVIWYQYHKINYPVVYDGLRPQTMEYQFRRRTSVPGDASEGNCSLLIANVKRNEDQLKVYVWINPDQESSQKFHEKTVTILKPTVEIPPLTEGREATLTCTAPGLCSGSAPEFLWTWSGAGGSISGNITTLTDRLNAIANRYSSTLTFNPSAEHHGTNITCTVRLTDDRTTEETVTLNVSCDQSEKPLIPFSLNIYYEENGALKWQHVIKASLLGKSLIT
;
A
#
# COMPACT_ATOMS: atom_id res chain seq x y z
N MET A 1 24.06 24.38 4.00
CA MET A 1 24.85 23.35 3.28
C MET A 1 23.89 22.64 2.33
N ASN A 2 24.28 22.59 1.07
CA ASN A 2 23.42 22.35 -0.09
C ASN A 2 22.78 20.96 -0.05
N CYS A 3 21.45 20.92 -0.21
CA CYS A 3 20.73 19.71 -0.57
C CYS A 3 20.62 19.72 -2.11
N PRO A 4 21.20 18.75 -2.85
CA PRO A 4 20.96 18.67 -4.28
C PRO A 4 19.54 18.16 -4.52
N ILE A 5 18.68 18.96 -5.14
CA ILE A 5 17.44 18.49 -5.75
C ILE A 5 17.77 18.14 -7.21
N ILE A 6 17.60 16.88 -7.58
CA ILE A 6 17.65 16.45 -8.98
C ILE A 6 16.29 16.79 -9.59
N LEU A 7 16.22 17.85 -10.39
CA LEU A 7 15.10 18.08 -11.31
C LEU A 7 15.54 17.63 -12.69
N PHE A 8 14.81 16.66 -13.26
CA PHE A 8 14.97 16.28 -14.65
C PHE A 8 14.38 17.40 -15.53
N THR A 9 15.21 18.08 -16.29
CA THR A 9 14.77 18.81 -17.48
C THR A 9 15.45 18.20 -18.69
N GLN A 10 14.65 17.81 -19.68
CA GLN A 10 15.13 17.46 -21.01
C GLN A 10 15.97 18.64 -21.56
N GLU A 11 17.08 18.29 -22.20
CA GLU A 11 18.09 19.19 -22.82
C GLU A 11 19.24 19.68 -21.91
N ASN A 12 20.13 18.73 -21.59
CA ASN A 12 21.60 18.81 -21.56
C ASN A 12 22.35 20.09 -21.10
N THR A 13 21.77 20.89 -20.21
CA THR A 13 22.50 21.96 -19.51
C THR A 13 21.98 22.14 -18.07
N THR A 14 22.73 21.64 -17.08
CA THR A 14 22.43 21.83 -15.66
C THR A 14 22.79 23.25 -15.22
N LYS A 15 21.78 24.09 -14.94
CA LYS A 15 21.94 25.37 -14.23
C LYS A 15 21.53 25.20 -12.76
N PHE A 16 22.45 25.48 -11.85
CA PHE A 16 22.18 25.57 -10.42
C PHE A 16 21.61 26.95 -10.09
N THR A 17 20.42 27.00 -9.50
CA THR A 17 19.91 28.23 -8.87
C THR A 17 19.65 27.95 -7.40
N ASN A 18 20.16 28.84 -6.54
CA ASN A 18 19.99 28.76 -5.09
C ASN A 18 18.59 29.29 -4.74
N SER A 19 17.74 28.44 -4.14
CA SER A 19 16.53 28.91 -3.46
C SER A 19 16.60 28.57 -1.96
N GLU A 20 16.40 29.60 -1.14
CA GLU A 20 16.18 29.50 0.29
C GLU A 20 14.74 29.07 0.56
N SER A 21 14.52 27.79 0.88
CA SER A 21 13.57 27.32 1.90
C SER A 21 13.48 25.79 1.86
N CYS A 22 14.16 25.12 2.79
CA CYS A 22 13.76 23.76 3.15
C CYS A 22 12.45 23.88 3.94
N SER A 23 11.33 23.79 3.23
CA SER A 23 10.04 23.53 3.86
C SER A 23 10.20 22.29 4.74
N SER A 24 9.94 22.45 6.04
CA SER A 24 9.91 21.38 7.04
C SER A 24 8.70 20.48 6.76
N SER A 25 8.76 19.72 5.68
CA SER A 25 7.81 18.66 5.42
C SER A 25 8.12 17.54 6.40
N LEU A 26 7.14 17.16 7.22
CA LEU A 26 7.19 15.98 8.07
C LEU A 26 7.44 14.77 7.16
N TYR A 27 8.69 14.30 7.10
CA TYR A 27 9.08 13.16 6.28
C TYR A 27 8.61 11.89 6.99
N VAL A 28 7.38 11.48 6.69
CA VAL A 28 6.78 10.22 7.14
C VAL A 28 7.35 9.10 6.28
N ILE A 29 7.91 8.07 6.92
CA ILE A 29 8.53 6.93 6.24
C ILE A 29 7.66 5.71 6.47
N THR A 30 7.20 5.08 5.40
CA THR A 30 6.27 3.96 5.49
C THR A 30 6.96 2.62 5.28
N ALA A 31 6.60 1.60 6.07
CA ALA A 31 7.08 0.23 5.90
C ALA A 31 6.01 -0.81 6.19
N VAL A 32 6.22 -2.05 5.75
CA VAL A 32 5.29 -3.16 5.96
C VAL A 32 5.59 -3.86 7.27
N GLU A 33 4.58 -4.22 8.06
CA GLU A 33 4.80 -5.20 9.14
C GLU A 33 5.52 -6.44 8.60
N GLY A 34 6.60 -6.84 9.25
CA GLY A 34 7.44 -7.94 8.83
C GLY A 34 8.43 -7.62 7.72
N SER A 35 8.44 -6.43 7.09
CA SER A 35 9.49 -6.06 6.12
C SER A 35 10.64 -5.32 6.82
N CYS A 36 11.12 -4.21 6.25
CA CYS A 36 12.13 -3.34 6.83
C CYS A 36 11.83 -1.90 6.43
N VAL A 37 12.54 -0.94 7.03
CA VAL A 37 12.51 0.47 6.63
C VAL A 37 13.93 1.02 6.50
N VAL A 38 14.15 1.91 5.52
CA VAL A 38 15.37 2.73 5.44
C VAL A 38 15.01 4.18 5.71
N ILE A 39 15.65 4.76 6.71
CA ILE A 39 15.48 6.13 7.15
C ILE A 39 16.65 6.93 6.57
N PRO A 40 16.44 7.73 5.50
CA PRO A 40 17.51 8.43 4.84
C PRO A 40 18.11 9.49 5.75
N CYS A 41 19.44 9.55 5.77
CA CYS A 41 20.21 10.50 6.56
C CYS A 41 21.51 10.84 5.83
N GLN A 42 21.78 12.13 5.67
CA GLN A 42 22.96 12.66 5.02
C GLN A 42 23.58 13.76 5.88
N THR A 43 24.88 13.66 6.14
CA THR A 43 25.66 14.57 6.98
C THR A 43 27.05 14.81 6.36
N GLN A 44 27.94 15.46 7.11
CA GLN A 44 29.38 15.51 6.79
C GLN A 44 30.05 14.15 7.10
N PRO A 45 31.24 13.89 6.54
CA PRO A 45 32.01 12.70 6.88
C PRO A 45 32.14 12.55 8.41
N HIS A 46 31.92 11.35 8.91
CA HIS A 46 31.87 11.08 10.35
C HIS A 46 32.54 9.74 10.69
N SER A 47 32.80 9.53 11.98
CA SER A 47 33.42 8.29 12.48
C SER A 47 32.47 7.46 13.33
N ARG A 48 31.43 8.08 13.91
CA ARG A 48 30.47 7.40 14.78
C ARG A 48 29.05 7.93 14.60
N VAL A 49 28.09 7.01 14.59
CA VAL A 49 26.66 7.29 14.53
C VAL A 49 25.96 6.51 15.63
N ILE A 50 25.07 7.17 16.36
CA ILE A 50 24.10 6.52 17.24
C ILE A 50 22.71 6.97 16.85
N TRP A 51 21.79 6.02 16.68
CA TRP A 51 20.37 6.32 16.53
C TRP A 51 19.64 6.07 17.84
N TYR A 52 18.70 6.95 18.14
CA TYR A 52 17.89 6.91 19.35
C TYR A 52 16.41 6.94 19.00
N GLN A 53 15.61 6.31 19.85
CA GLN A 53 14.17 6.48 19.83
C GLN A 53 13.83 7.78 20.56
N TYR A 54 12.91 8.56 20.01
CA TYR A 54 12.39 9.74 20.70
C TYR A 54 11.57 9.30 21.91
N HIS A 55 11.98 9.74 23.10
CA HIS A 55 11.27 9.54 24.35
C HIS A 55 11.45 10.79 25.23
N LYS A 56 10.44 11.15 26.03
CA LYS A 56 10.46 12.41 26.80
C LYS A 56 11.51 12.45 27.90
N ILE A 57 11.82 11.29 28.48
CA ILE A 57 12.62 11.17 29.71
C ILE A 57 13.95 10.46 29.48
N ASN A 58 14.00 9.55 28.50
CA ASN A 58 15.14 8.66 28.28
C ASN A 58 15.62 8.78 26.84
N TYR A 59 16.77 8.18 26.56
CA TYR A 59 17.39 8.12 25.24
C TYR A 59 17.55 6.64 24.83
N PRO A 60 16.46 5.89 24.57
CA PRO A 60 16.56 4.48 24.22
C PRO A 60 17.38 4.32 22.94
N VAL A 61 18.43 3.48 22.99
CA VAL A 61 19.37 3.33 21.88
C VAL A 61 18.77 2.38 20.84
N VAL A 62 18.54 2.89 19.64
CA VAL A 62 18.05 2.13 18.48
C VAL A 62 19.21 1.44 17.78
N TYR A 63 20.34 2.13 17.58
CA TYR A 63 21.55 1.58 16.97
C TYR A 63 22.79 2.22 17.56
N ASP A 64 23.75 1.40 18.00
CA ASP A 64 25.14 1.78 18.27
C ASP A 64 26.06 0.66 17.77
N GLY A 65 26.76 0.91 16.66
CA GLY A 65 27.68 -0.07 16.06
C GLY A 65 28.90 -0.40 16.93
N LEU A 66 29.30 0.51 17.82
CA LEU A 66 30.46 0.32 18.71
C LEU A 66 30.07 -0.34 20.03
N ARG A 67 28.85 -0.09 20.53
CA ARG A 67 28.34 -0.64 21.79
C ARG A 67 27.00 -1.37 21.63
N PRO A 68 26.94 -2.51 20.90
CA PRO A 68 25.68 -3.22 20.66
C PRO A 68 24.93 -3.64 21.94
N GLN A 69 25.65 -3.80 23.06
CA GLN A 69 25.09 -4.15 24.37
C GLN A 69 24.22 -3.06 25.00
N THR A 70 24.37 -1.78 24.59
CA THR A 70 23.56 -0.67 25.10
C THR A 70 22.27 -0.47 24.30
N MET A 71 22.13 -1.16 23.15
CA MET A 71 20.93 -1.10 22.32
C MET A 71 19.73 -1.71 23.05
N GLU A 72 18.55 -1.15 22.83
CA GLU A 72 17.29 -1.73 23.29
C GLU A 72 17.08 -3.11 22.66
N TYR A 73 16.61 -4.06 23.46
CA TYR A 73 16.48 -5.46 23.06
C TYR A 73 15.69 -5.64 21.76
N GLN A 74 14.62 -4.86 21.58
CA GLN A 74 13.75 -4.91 20.39
C GLN A 74 14.41 -4.48 19.08
N PHE A 75 15.51 -3.70 19.13
CA PHE A 75 16.24 -3.22 17.94
C PHE A 75 17.53 -4.02 17.68
N ARG A 76 18.04 -4.77 18.67
CA ARG A 76 19.22 -5.61 18.52
C ARG A 76 19.08 -6.57 17.34
N ARG A 77 20.14 -6.68 16.54
CA ARG A 77 20.23 -7.52 15.32
C ARG A 77 19.24 -7.15 14.20
N ARG A 78 18.41 -6.13 14.40
CA ARG A 78 17.44 -5.64 13.41
C ARG A 78 17.89 -4.33 12.79
N THR A 79 18.76 -3.57 13.44
CA THR A 79 19.18 -2.26 12.95
C THR A 79 20.60 -2.24 12.43
N SER A 80 20.84 -1.51 11.34
CA SER A 80 22.18 -1.24 10.81
C SER A 80 22.27 0.14 10.16
N VAL A 81 23.48 0.66 9.99
CA VAL A 81 23.77 1.84 9.15
C VAL A 81 24.62 1.37 7.98
N PRO A 82 24.00 1.04 6.81
CA PRO A 82 24.71 0.43 5.69
C PRO A 82 25.50 1.43 4.83
N GLY A 83 25.32 2.74 5.06
CA GLY A 83 25.96 3.80 4.29
C GLY A 83 27.45 4.00 4.62
N ASP A 84 28.20 4.59 3.69
CA ASP A 84 29.59 4.98 3.92
C ASP A 84 29.67 6.26 4.76
N ALA A 85 30.32 6.15 5.92
CA ALA A 85 30.52 7.26 6.85
C ALA A 85 31.45 8.35 6.28
N SER A 86 32.38 7.99 5.39
CA SER A 86 33.27 8.94 4.70
C SER A 86 32.55 9.79 3.67
N GLU A 87 31.43 9.28 3.13
CA GLU A 87 30.51 10.03 2.26
C GLU A 87 29.42 10.76 3.07
N GLY A 88 29.43 10.63 4.39
CA GLY A 88 28.45 11.25 5.27
C GLY A 88 27.08 10.56 5.28
N ASN A 89 26.96 9.32 4.77
CA ASN A 89 25.70 8.59 4.79
C ASN A 89 25.48 7.95 6.17
N CYS A 90 24.45 8.42 6.87
CA CYS A 90 24.09 7.98 8.22
C CYS A 90 22.77 7.21 8.27
N SER A 91 22.27 6.76 7.11
CA SER A 91 20.93 6.20 6.96
C SER A 91 20.72 4.97 7.84
N LEU A 92 19.59 4.91 8.57
CA LEU A 92 19.25 3.78 9.43
C LEU A 92 18.40 2.77 8.67
N LEU A 93 18.82 1.52 8.64
CA LEU A 93 18.00 0.39 8.25
C LEU A 93 17.43 -0.26 9.51
N ILE A 94 16.12 -0.49 9.56
CA ILE A 94 15.45 -1.30 10.58
C ILE A 94 14.77 -2.47 9.88
N ALA A 95 15.26 -3.69 10.09
CA ALA A 95 14.69 -4.93 9.60
C ALA A 95 13.54 -5.42 10.50
N ASN A 96 12.70 -6.29 9.95
CA ASN A 96 11.57 -6.94 10.60
C ASN A 96 10.68 -5.99 11.41
N VAL A 97 10.27 -4.86 10.82
CA VAL A 97 9.46 -3.86 11.52
C VAL A 97 8.16 -4.47 12.03
N LYS A 98 7.77 -4.14 13.26
CA LYS A 98 6.63 -4.75 13.95
C LYS A 98 5.46 -3.78 14.00
N ARG A 99 4.22 -4.30 14.05
CA ARG A 99 3.03 -3.43 14.16
C ARG A 99 3.02 -2.52 15.39
N ASN A 100 3.62 -2.95 16.50
CA ASN A 100 3.75 -2.11 17.70
C ASN A 100 4.83 -1.02 17.59
N GLU A 101 5.55 -0.96 16.46
CA GLU A 101 6.51 0.08 16.12
C GLU A 101 5.88 1.14 15.18
N ASP A 102 4.56 1.15 15.03
CA ASP A 102 3.86 2.24 14.34
C ASP A 102 4.08 3.58 15.06
N GLN A 103 4.23 4.65 14.28
CA GLN A 103 4.61 5.99 14.76
C GLN A 103 5.94 6.02 15.52
N LEU A 104 6.85 5.07 15.26
CA LEU A 104 8.19 5.07 15.83
C LEU A 104 8.95 6.33 15.40
N LYS A 105 9.22 7.22 16.35
CA LYS A 105 10.04 8.41 16.16
C LYS A 105 11.49 8.12 16.51
N VAL A 106 12.40 8.45 15.60
CA VAL A 106 13.84 8.28 15.80
C VAL A 106 14.61 9.53 15.41
N TYR A 107 15.79 9.68 15.98
CA TYR A 107 16.73 10.75 15.64
C TYR A 107 18.17 10.24 15.74
N VAL A 108 19.07 10.93 15.05
CA VAL A 108 20.47 10.54 14.89
C VAL A 108 21.40 11.47 15.65
N TRP A 109 22.43 10.93 16.29
CA TRP A 109 23.53 11.67 16.89
C TRP A 109 24.86 11.26 16.23
N ILE A 110 25.50 12.23 15.58
CA ILE A 110 26.79 12.04 14.90
C ILE A 110 27.93 12.45 15.85
N ASN A 111 28.97 11.62 15.90
CA ASN A 111 30.17 11.78 16.71
C ASN A 111 29.88 12.23 18.17
N PRO A 112 29.10 11.46 18.95
CA PRO A 112 28.67 11.86 20.30
C PRO A 112 29.82 12.01 21.31
N ASP A 113 31.01 11.46 21.02
CA ASP A 113 32.20 11.63 21.87
C ASP A 113 32.99 12.91 21.55
N GLN A 114 32.55 13.69 20.56
CA GLN A 114 33.13 14.97 20.18
C GLN A 114 32.13 16.09 20.52
N GLU A 115 32.63 17.27 20.89
CA GLU A 115 31.77 18.46 20.93
C GLU A 115 31.31 18.79 19.51
N SER A 116 30.08 18.40 19.17
CA SER A 116 29.48 18.68 17.88
C SER A 116 28.28 19.62 18.04
N SER A 117 28.21 20.65 17.19
CA SER A 117 27.09 21.58 17.13
C SER A 117 25.96 21.10 16.21
N GLN A 118 25.88 19.79 15.96
CA GLN A 118 25.04 19.25 14.90
C GLN A 118 23.57 19.15 15.34
N LYS A 119 22.66 19.62 14.48
CA LYS A 119 21.23 19.62 14.75
C LYS A 119 20.65 18.21 14.57
N PHE A 120 19.89 17.76 15.57
CA PHE A 120 19.16 16.50 15.52
C PHE A 120 18.00 16.60 14.53
N HIS A 121 17.91 15.63 13.62
CA HIS A 121 16.79 15.51 12.70
C HIS A 121 15.88 14.39 13.17
N GLU A 122 14.69 14.74 13.68
CA GLU A 122 13.64 13.77 14.00
C GLU A 122 13.03 13.24 12.69
N LYS A 123 12.87 11.92 12.62
CA LYS A 123 12.17 11.21 11.55
C LYS A 123 11.10 10.32 12.18
N THR A 124 9.94 10.27 11.56
CA THR A 124 8.84 9.41 12.01
C THR A 124 8.68 8.24 11.04
N VAL A 125 8.73 7.03 11.57
CA VAL A 125 8.42 5.78 10.87
C VAL A 125 6.96 5.44 11.14
N THR A 126 6.22 5.13 10.09
CA THR A 126 4.83 4.67 10.12
C THR A 126 4.79 3.26 9.56
N ILE A 127 4.18 2.33 10.29
CA ILE A 127 4.08 0.93 9.88
C ILE A 127 2.71 0.74 9.24
N LEU A 128 2.71 0.50 7.94
CA LEU A 128 1.54 0.26 7.12
C LEU A 128 1.37 -1.24 6.87
N LYS A 129 0.13 -1.62 6.61
CA LYS A 129 -0.21 -2.88 5.94
C LYS A 129 -0.11 -2.68 4.42
N PRO A 130 -0.14 -3.74 3.60
CA PRO A 130 -0.42 -3.58 2.18
C PRO A 130 -1.71 -2.79 1.99
N THR A 131 -1.84 -2.13 0.84
CA THR A 131 -3.03 -1.33 0.49
C THR A 131 -3.74 -1.95 -0.70
N VAL A 132 -5.03 -2.24 -0.57
CA VAL A 132 -5.90 -2.82 -1.58
C VAL A 132 -6.86 -1.74 -2.06
N GLU A 133 -6.67 -1.31 -3.30
CA GLU A 133 -7.52 -0.34 -3.99
C GLU A 133 -8.57 -1.08 -4.82
N ILE A 134 -9.85 -0.74 -4.58
CA ILE A 134 -11.00 -1.34 -5.22
C ILE A 134 -11.78 -0.25 -5.98
N PRO A 135 -11.85 -0.31 -7.32
CA PRO A 135 -12.68 0.59 -8.09
C PRO A 135 -14.17 0.27 -7.87
N PRO A 136 -15.10 1.15 -8.28
CA PRO A 136 -16.52 0.83 -8.26
C PRO A 136 -16.81 -0.46 -9.04
N LEU A 137 -17.42 -1.44 -8.38
CA LEU A 137 -17.73 -2.73 -8.99
C LEU A 137 -19.16 -2.71 -9.52
N THR A 138 -19.32 -3.08 -10.79
CA THR A 138 -20.62 -3.25 -11.43
C THR A 138 -20.73 -4.70 -11.91
N GLU A 139 -21.84 -5.36 -11.59
CA GLU A 139 -22.11 -6.72 -12.04
C GLU A 139 -21.99 -6.83 -13.56
N GLY A 140 -21.28 -7.87 -14.02
CA GLY A 140 -21.07 -8.14 -15.44
C GLY A 140 -20.02 -7.27 -16.12
N ARG A 141 -19.49 -6.23 -15.45
CA ARG A 141 -18.44 -5.35 -15.99
C ARG A 141 -17.10 -5.63 -15.31
N GLU A 142 -16.12 -6.02 -16.12
CA GLU A 142 -14.76 -6.31 -15.64
C GLU A 142 -14.16 -5.15 -14.82
N ALA A 143 -13.50 -5.51 -13.72
CA ALA A 143 -12.84 -4.58 -12.81
C ALA A 143 -11.45 -5.09 -12.43
N THR A 144 -10.53 -4.17 -12.15
CA THR A 144 -9.16 -4.47 -11.75
C THR A 144 -8.87 -3.90 -10.37
N LEU A 145 -8.56 -4.79 -9.42
CA LEU A 145 -8.10 -4.44 -8.07
C LEU A 145 -6.59 -4.27 -8.08
N THR A 146 -6.07 -3.40 -7.21
CA THR A 146 -4.62 -3.21 -7.05
C THR A 146 -4.22 -3.40 -5.60
N CYS A 147 -3.29 -4.30 -5.32
CA CYS A 147 -2.66 -4.47 -4.03
C CYS A 147 -1.23 -3.93 -4.06
N THR A 148 -0.88 -3.01 -3.18
CA THR A 148 0.43 -2.37 -3.12
C THR A 148 1.13 -2.73 -1.83
N ALA A 149 2.33 -3.31 -1.93
CA ALA A 149 3.22 -3.52 -0.80
C ALA A 149 3.97 -2.21 -0.48
N PRO A 150 3.99 -1.76 0.79
CA PRO A 150 4.90 -0.70 1.24
C PRO A 150 6.38 -1.05 1.04
N GLY A 151 7.27 -0.05 1.13
CA GLY A 151 8.68 -0.16 0.74
C GLY A 151 9.45 -1.36 1.33
N LEU A 152 10.21 -2.06 0.48
CA LEU A 152 11.07 -3.19 0.82
C LEU A 152 12.54 -2.81 0.61
N CYS A 153 13.38 -2.94 1.63
CA CYS A 153 14.76 -2.41 1.68
C CYS A 153 15.85 -3.27 1.05
N SER A 154 15.51 -4.41 0.45
CA SER A 154 16.35 -5.30 -0.37
C SER A 154 15.70 -6.68 -0.41
N GLY A 155 15.89 -7.41 -1.51
CA GLY A 155 15.33 -8.75 -1.71
C GLY A 155 14.74 -8.91 -3.11
N SER A 156 14.39 -10.14 -3.46
CA SER A 156 13.60 -10.41 -4.67
C SER A 156 12.20 -9.79 -4.53
N ALA A 157 11.52 -9.57 -5.66
CA ALA A 157 10.13 -9.14 -5.64
C ALA A 157 9.30 -10.08 -4.74
N PRO A 158 8.42 -9.54 -3.89
CA PRO A 158 7.58 -10.36 -3.03
C PRO A 158 6.57 -11.14 -3.89
N GLU A 159 6.08 -12.25 -3.35
CA GLU A 159 4.97 -12.98 -3.94
C GLU A 159 3.65 -12.38 -3.43
N PHE A 160 2.67 -12.19 -4.33
CA PHE A 160 1.34 -11.70 -3.99
C PHE A 160 0.33 -12.82 -4.18
N LEU A 161 -0.51 -13.07 -3.18
CA LEU A 161 -1.58 -14.05 -3.22
C LEU A 161 -2.93 -13.37 -2.97
N TRP A 162 -3.89 -13.61 -3.85
CA TRP A 162 -5.26 -13.14 -3.70
C TRP A 162 -6.17 -14.29 -3.27
N THR A 163 -6.93 -14.11 -2.19
CA THR A 163 -7.87 -15.12 -1.67
C THR A 163 -9.25 -14.53 -1.41
N TRP A 164 -10.28 -15.33 -1.66
CA TRP A 164 -11.67 -14.97 -1.39
C TRP A 164 -12.17 -15.70 -0.14
N SER A 165 -12.85 -14.98 0.74
CA SER A 165 -13.63 -15.60 1.82
C SER A 165 -15.12 -15.44 1.51
N GLY A 166 -15.80 -16.55 1.19
CA GLY A 166 -17.27 -16.59 0.99
C GLY A 166 -17.72 -17.21 -0.33
N ALA A 167 -16.94 -17.04 -1.41
CA ALA A 167 -17.12 -17.75 -2.68
C ALA A 167 -15.95 -18.74 -2.81
N GLY A 168 -16.24 -20.04 -2.91
CA GLY A 168 -15.29 -21.15 -2.75
C GLY A 168 -14.21 -21.30 -3.84
N GLY A 169 -13.42 -20.27 -4.12
CA GLY A 169 -12.33 -20.32 -5.09
C GLY A 169 -11.15 -19.43 -4.72
N SER A 170 -9.95 -20.00 -4.70
CA SER A 170 -8.70 -19.24 -4.82
C SER A 170 -8.52 -18.87 -6.28
N ILE A 171 -8.36 -17.58 -6.61
CA ILE A 171 -8.10 -17.17 -7.99
C ILE A 171 -6.59 -17.10 -8.21
N SER A 172 -6.11 -17.81 -9.23
CA SER A 172 -4.75 -17.70 -9.74
C SER A 172 -4.75 -16.82 -10.99
N GLY A 173 -4.40 -15.56 -10.84
CA GLY A 173 -4.27 -14.60 -11.93
C GLY A 173 -3.76 -13.28 -11.40
N ASN A 174 -2.45 -13.10 -11.36
CA ASN A 174 -1.80 -11.93 -10.80
C ASN A 174 -0.68 -11.45 -11.73
N ILE A 175 -0.59 -10.14 -11.94
CA ILE A 175 0.59 -9.51 -12.55
C ILE A 175 1.30 -8.76 -11.43
N THR A 176 2.50 -9.19 -11.07
CA THR A 176 3.36 -8.46 -10.12
C THR A 176 4.24 -7.47 -10.88
N THR A 177 4.17 -6.20 -10.51
CA THR A 177 4.96 -5.12 -11.11
C THR A 177 5.75 -4.36 -10.05
N LEU A 178 6.97 -3.93 -10.41
CA LEU A 178 7.70 -2.93 -9.63
C LEU A 178 7.07 -1.57 -9.96
N THR A 179 6.48 -0.92 -8.96
CA THR A 179 5.74 0.34 -9.12
C THR A 179 6.62 1.55 -8.87
N ASP A 180 7.57 1.47 -7.94
CA ASP A 180 8.44 2.60 -7.59
C ASP A 180 9.79 2.16 -7.01
N ARG A 181 10.83 2.97 -7.24
CA ARG A 181 12.13 2.87 -6.56
C ARG A 181 12.26 4.05 -5.62
N LEU A 182 11.84 3.85 -4.37
CA LEU A 182 11.77 4.91 -3.36
C LEU A 182 13.15 5.51 -3.05
N ASN A 183 14.21 4.69 -3.03
CA ASN A 183 15.62 5.10 -2.87
C ASN A 183 16.56 3.99 -3.39
N ALA A 184 17.89 4.20 -3.34
CA ALA A 184 18.91 3.22 -3.77
C ALA A 184 18.78 1.83 -3.12
N ILE A 185 18.09 1.74 -1.98
CA ILE A 185 17.96 0.52 -1.18
C ILE A 185 16.49 0.10 -1.02
N ALA A 186 15.49 0.87 -1.45
CA ALA A 186 14.08 0.56 -1.18
C ALA A 186 13.20 0.55 -2.43
N ASN A 187 12.47 -0.54 -2.64
CA ASN A 187 11.57 -0.78 -3.78
C ASN A 187 10.11 -0.91 -3.34
N ARG A 188 9.17 -0.48 -4.18
CA ARG A 188 7.72 -0.63 -3.98
C ARG A 188 7.14 -1.51 -5.08
N TYR A 189 6.35 -2.51 -4.69
CA TYR A 189 5.76 -3.48 -5.63
C TYR A 189 4.24 -3.46 -5.51
N SER A 190 3.57 -3.77 -6.61
CA SER A 190 2.12 -3.90 -6.68
C SER A 190 1.73 -5.15 -7.46
N SER A 191 0.57 -5.70 -7.13
CA SER A 191 -0.07 -6.77 -7.88
C SER A 191 -1.49 -6.38 -8.24
N THR A 192 -1.91 -6.69 -9.46
CA THR A 192 -3.30 -6.47 -9.89
C THR A 192 -4.04 -7.79 -10.04
N LEU A 193 -5.34 -7.75 -9.71
CA LEU A 193 -6.30 -8.84 -9.93
C LEU A 193 -7.46 -8.31 -10.78
N THR A 194 -7.64 -8.86 -11.96
CA THR A 194 -8.75 -8.53 -12.86
C THR A 194 -9.78 -9.65 -12.85
N PHE A 195 -11.05 -9.30 -12.63
CA PHE A 195 -12.16 -10.26 -12.61
C PHE A 195 -13.47 -9.60 -13.05
N ASN A 196 -14.47 -10.42 -13.39
CA ASN A 196 -15.83 -9.94 -13.66
C ASN A 196 -16.70 -10.09 -12.40
N PRO A 197 -17.09 -8.99 -11.73
CA PRO A 197 -17.95 -9.03 -10.56
C PRO A 197 -19.34 -9.60 -10.87
N SER A 198 -19.92 -10.28 -9.89
CA SER A 198 -21.27 -10.85 -9.94
C SER A 198 -22.00 -10.53 -8.64
N ALA A 199 -23.32 -10.71 -8.61
CA ALA A 199 -24.09 -10.57 -7.38
C ALA A 199 -23.55 -11.42 -6.21
N GLU A 200 -22.99 -12.61 -6.50
CA GLU A 200 -22.42 -13.52 -5.48
C GLU A 200 -21.17 -12.95 -4.79
N HIS A 201 -20.46 -12.03 -5.45
CA HIS A 201 -19.28 -11.38 -4.89
C HIS A 201 -19.65 -10.23 -3.92
N HIS A 202 -20.88 -9.73 -3.93
CA HIS A 202 -21.31 -8.65 -3.05
C HIS A 202 -21.25 -9.08 -1.57
N GLY A 203 -20.59 -8.28 -0.72
CA GLY A 203 -20.45 -8.55 0.71
C GLY A 203 -19.43 -9.65 1.06
N THR A 204 -18.78 -10.25 0.06
CA THR A 204 -17.65 -11.17 0.28
C THR A 204 -16.38 -10.39 0.58
N ASN A 205 -15.39 -11.04 1.22
CA ASN A 205 -14.09 -10.41 1.42
C ASN A 205 -13.05 -10.95 0.45
N ILE A 206 -12.18 -10.04 0.02
CA ILE A 206 -10.97 -10.34 -0.70
C ILE A 206 -9.76 -10.00 0.16
N THR A 207 -8.80 -10.90 0.23
CA THR A 207 -7.56 -10.72 0.97
C THR A 207 -6.39 -10.74 0.00
N CYS A 208 -5.55 -9.71 0.07
CA CYS A 208 -4.24 -9.69 -0.56
C CYS A 208 -3.17 -10.03 0.48
N THR A 209 -2.49 -11.16 0.30
CA THR A 209 -1.35 -11.58 1.12
C THR A 209 -0.06 -11.31 0.36
N VAL A 210 0.87 -10.60 0.98
CA VAL A 210 2.22 -10.35 0.46
C VAL A 210 3.20 -11.24 1.21
N ARG A 211 3.84 -12.16 0.50
CA ARG A 211 4.86 -13.06 1.04
C ARG A 211 6.25 -12.56 0.66
N LEU A 212 7.06 -12.33 1.69
CA LEU A 212 8.43 -11.88 1.57
C LEU A 212 9.37 -13.08 1.32
N THR A 213 10.56 -12.82 0.81
CA THR A 213 11.54 -13.87 0.45
C THR A 213 12.01 -14.75 1.60
N ASP A 214 11.77 -14.33 2.85
CA ASP A 214 12.10 -15.08 4.06
C ASP A 214 10.86 -15.64 4.76
N ASP A 215 9.84 -15.97 3.98
CA ASP A 215 8.62 -16.68 4.39
C ASP A 215 7.69 -15.92 5.34
N ARG A 216 8.02 -14.66 5.63
CA ARG A 216 7.12 -13.74 6.35
C ARG A 216 5.99 -13.30 5.46
N THR A 217 4.80 -13.15 6.03
CA THR A 217 3.61 -12.68 5.33
C THR A 217 2.99 -11.47 6.01
N THR A 218 2.38 -10.61 5.21
CA THR A 218 1.47 -9.55 5.65
C THR A 218 0.23 -9.60 4.79
N GLU A 219 -0.88 -9.05 5.25
CA GLU A 219 -2.10 -9.05 4.47
C GLU A 219 -3.04 -7.88 4.79
N GLU A 220 -3.88 -7.58 3.81
CA GLU A 220 -5.03 -6.72 3.96
C GLU A 220 -6.27 -7.38 3.35
N THR A 221 -7.38 -7.27 4.07
CA THR A 221 -8.68 -7.81 3.71
C THR A 221 -9.66 -6.66 3.53
N VAL A 222 -10.39 -6.66 2.42
CA VAL A 222 -11.41 -5.66 2.09
C VAL A 222 -12.71 -6.35 1.69
N THR A 223 -13.84 -5.81 2.13
CA THR A 223 -15.17 -6.28 1.75
C THR A 223 -15.61 -5.65 0.44
N LEU A 224 -16.10 -6.46 -0.49
CA LEU A 224 -16.49 -6.02 -1.82
C LEU A 224 -17.92 -5.50 -1.84
N ASN A 225 -18.12 -4.41 -2.56
CA ASN A 225 -19.43 -3.82 -2.81
C ASN A 225 -19.70 -3.79 -4.31
N VAL A 226 -20.54 -4.70 -4.77
CA VAL A 226 -20.95 -4.80 -6.18
C VAL A 226 -22.32 -4.17 -6.35
N SER A 227 -22.43 -3.26 -7.32
CA SER A 227 -23.68 -2.66 -7.77
C SER A 227 -24.21 -3.36 -9.03
N CYS A 228 -25.52 -3.44 -9.18
CA CYS A 228 -26.12 -3.90 -10.43
C CYS A 228 -26.38 -2.70 -11.35
N ASP A 229 -26.02 -2.81 -12.63
CA ASP A 229 -26.43 -1.84 -13.63
C ASP A 229 -27.91 -2.07 -13.99
N GLN A 230 -28.77 -1.11 -13.65
CA GLN A 230 -30.21 -1.21 -13.99
C GLN A 230 -30.52 -0.77 -15.44
N SER A 231 -29.50 -0.44 -16.24
CA SER A 231 -29.72 0.16 -17.57
C SER A 231 -30.03 -0.84 -18.71
N GLU A 232 -29.92 -2.16 -18.49
CA GLU A 232 -30.14 -3.16 -19.54
C GLU A 232 -31.13 -4.28 -19.16
N LYS A 233 -32.23 -3.99 -18.46
CA LYS A 233 -33.38 -4.91 -18.56
C LYS A 233 -34.09 -4.64 -19.88
N PRO A 234 -34.04 -5.55 -20.89
CA PRO A 234 -34.93 -5.43 -22.02
C PRO A 234 -36.35 -5.41 -21.46
N LEU A 235 -37.13 -4.39 -21.83
CA LEU A 235 -38.57 -4.40 -21.61
C LEU A 235 -39.08 -5.64 -22.34
N ILE A 236 -39.35 -6.72 -21.62
CA ILE A 236 -39.94 -7.92 -22.21
C ILE A 236 -41.40 -7.54 -22.48
N PRO A 237 -41.83 -7.41 -23.75
CA PRO A 237 -43.23 -7.23 -24.05
C PRO A 237 -43.93 -8.55 -23.74
N PHE A 238 -44.70 -8.60 -22.66
CA PHE A 238 -45.58 -9.73 -22.41
C PHE A 238 -46.91 -9.46 -23.14
N SER A 239 -47.30 -10.38 -24.01
CA SER A 239 -48.62 -10.38 -24.65
C SER A 239 -49.59 -11.12 -23.75
N LEU A 240 -50.55 -10.41 -23.14
CA LEU A 240 -51.66 -11.06 -22.46
C LEU A 240 -52.73 -11.42 -23.49
N ASN A 241 -52.97 -12.72 -23.67
CA ASN A 241 -54.01 -13.23 -24.53
C ASN A 241 -55.29 -13.39 -23.72
N ILE A 242 -56.30 -12.57 -24.02
CA ILE A 242 -57.63 -12.66 -23.40
C ILE A 242 -58.56 -13.37 -24.37
N TYR A 243 -59.19 -14.44 -23.90
CA TYR A 243 -60.22 -15.17 -24.62
C TYR A 243 -61.57 -14.89 -23.99
N TYR A 244 -62.60 -14.77 -24.82
CA TYR A 244 -63.98 -14.84 -24.38
C TYR A 244 -64.73 -15.85 -25.24
N GLU A 245 -65.76 -16.45 -24.66
CA GLU A 245 -66.58 -17.44 -25.34
C GLU A 245 -67.83 -16.75 -25.90
N GLU A 246 -68.03 -16.85 -27.21
CA GLU A 246 -69.23 -16.35 -27.88
C GLU A 246 -69.80 -17.49 -28.73
N ASN A 247 -71.01 -17.95 -28.41
CA ASN A 247 -71.70 -19.06 -29.09
C ASN A 247 -70.90 -20.38 -29.11
N GLY A 248 -70.22 -20.71 -28.00
CA GLY A 248 -69.46 -21.96 -27.86
C GLY A 248 -68.12 -21.98 -28.62
N ALA A 249 -67.67 -20.83 -29.12
CA ALA A 249 -66.35 -20.67 -29.74
C ALA A 249 -65.53 -19.62 -28.99
N LEU A 250 -64.26 -19.95 -28.70
CA LEU A 250 -63.29 -19.01 -28.15
C LEU A 250 -62.87 -18.01 -29.23
N LYS A 251 -63.06 -16.71 -28.97
CA LYS A 251 -62.61 -15.62 -29.86
C LYS A 251 -61.51 -14.78 -29.21
N TRP A 252 -60.65 -14.23 -30.07
CA TRP A 252 -59.59 -13.30 -29.70
C TRP A 252 -60.14 -11.89 -29.50
N GLN A 253 -59.67 -11.20 -28.46
CA GLN A 253 -59.81 -9.75 -28.33
C GLN A 253 -58.43 -9.08 -28.39
N HIS A 254 -58.40 -7.80 -28.80
CA HIS A 254 -57.19 -7.02 -29.12
C HIS A 254 -56.01 -7.28 -28.16
N VAL A 255 -54.82 -7.54 -28.73
CA VAL A 255 -53.56 -7.71 -27.99
C VAL A 255 -53.22 -6.42 -27.25
N ILE A 256 -53.29 -6.43 -25.92
CA ILE A 256 -52.81 -5.32 -25.10
C ILE A 256 -51.31 -5.55 -24.88
N LYS A 257 -50.46 -4.71 -25.51
CA LYS A 257 -49.05 -4.62 -25.14
C LYS A 257 -48.95 -3.86 -23.82
N ALA A 258 -48.64 -4.55 -22.74
CA ALA A 258 -48.33 -3.92 -21.46
C ALA A 258 -46.81 -3.87 -21.25
N SER A 259 -46.29 -2.73 -20.80
CA SER A 259 -44.91 -2.57 -20.34
C SER A 259 -44.90 -2.60 -18.81
N LEU A 260 -44.25 -3.58 -18.21
CA LEU A 260 -44.00 -3.60 -16.77
C LEU A 260 -42.74 -2.78 -16.48
N LEU A 261 -42.90 -1.65 -15.78
CA LEU A 261 -41.80 -1.05 -15.03
C LEU A 261 -41.40 -2.07 -13.96
N GLY A 262 -40.24 -2.70 -14.13
CA GLY A 262 -39.71 -3.68 -13.19
C GLY A 262 -39.40 -3.05 -11.83
N LYS A 263 -40.39 -2.88 -10.97
CA LYS A 263 -40.19 -2.69 -9.53
C LYS A 263 -40.02 -4.08 -8.92
N SER A 264 -38.78 -4.41 -8.56
CA SER A 264 -38.50 -5.52 -7.65
C SER A 264 -39.07 -5.14 -6.28
N LEU A 265 -40.14 -5.82 -5.86
CA LEU A 265 -40.53 -5.90 -4.46
C LEU A 265 -39.54 -6.84 -3.79
N ILE A 266 -38.62 -6.28 -3.00
CA ILE A 266 -37.85 -7.02 -2.01
C ILE A 266 -38.79 -7.18 -0.81
N THR A 267 -39.18 -8.41 -0.52
CA THR A 267 -39.69 -8.86 0.78
C THR A 267 -38.56 -9.51 1.57
#